data_AF-A0AAD9N938-F1
#
_entry.id   AF-A0AAD9N938-F1
#
_cell.length_a   1.000
_cell.length_b   1.000
_cell.length_c   1.000
_cell.angle_alpha   90.00
_cell.angle_beta   90.00
_cell.angle_gamma   90.00
#
_symmetry.space_group_name_H-M   'P 1'
#
loop_
_entity.id
_entity.type
_entity.pdbx_description
1 polymer ?
#
loop_
_entity_poly.entity_id
_entity_poly.type
_entity_poly.pdbx_seq_one_letter_code
_entity_poly.pdbx_strand_id
1 'polypeptide(L)'
;MFSYVDGVKYNLQSEQYPLKVKPGSPESLIPVEDPGTPTVSNTKSQANRILLKYLQLQLKDKYGNDTGDDISGMLSIEVRSASHHSDQDVPCLAGNTHSISVPLSRGSAIIQDLIIEENTSGKDGQEYLLYCTVDGCNSELDVPPYKLSFLFYNDVKKQSQMAALSKERDNLLGVIRTYRSLFDTTQQLIDELKLSVKEAESDVDRIRSDLRKKGILLNQLSSLINIDKVITERSRGRDDLKDKPRRICGLTEPAKDPNILGKIAHLAMIEDEDCARVLSWHMSADMDCIVTMTTAKAQEIHGQTGGKQQLLPLDSIYKKNLPDWKKPLPHVRLRPNWHPKGNPVYARDLLSFPSQPDLCKIVFGMLLGDTVILDTLEDANRYRQEIVKFTHCPTILTRDGERIRSNGKFGGLMNKALPIEKLRGAIFSAPLPRQYYDAVLELELLQNYRQAFLKHSRAKDELHDQTKIQNSPEMKAKYKECQEAEDQLEIIESRLGFSRPTARTNSTAEVVQDSNLHNNKRRPSNASTISSLASPTPDTPKSKRSRVINSTSQQHSPATTKATTGNTRRKSGVDKTSPAKPAAAATTVTPPVRMSTRRAAAESSLAWESLRKRPRRSLSDKSPH
;
A
#
# COMPACT_ATOMS: atom_id res chain seq x y z
N MET A 1 11.74 -18.85 -12.85
CA MET A 1 11.86 -18.81 -11.37
C MET A 1 12.62 -17.54 -11.01
N PHE A 2 12.04 -16.66 -10.21
CA PHE A 2 12.74 -15.46 -9.75
C PHE A 2 13.32 -15.76 -8.36
N SER A 3 14.63 -15.53 -8.19
CA SER A 3 15.32 -15.71 -6.92
C SER A 3 15.89 -14.37 -6.50
N TYR A 4 15.37 -13.84 -5.39
CA TYR A 4 15.94 -12.67 -4.74
C TYR A 4 16.74 -13.13 -3.53
N VAL A 5 18.01 -12.73 -3.50
CA VAL A 5 18.95 -13.06 -2.43
C VAL A 5 19.45 -11.76 -1.81
N ASP A 6 19.01 -11.48 -0.58
CA ASP A 6 19.52 -10.38 0.23
C ASP A 6 20.64 -10.90 1.14
N GLY A 7 21.86 -10.91 0.61
CA GLY A 7 23.03 -11.46 1.29
C GLY A 7 22.83 -12.94 1.71
N VAL A 8 23.39 -13.33 2.86
CA VAL A 8 23.38 -14.74 3.34
C VAL A 8 22.07 -15.12 4.06
N LYS A 9 21.13 -14.18 4.27
CA LYS A 9 20.09 -14.35 5.29
C LYS A 9 18.70 -14.72 4.75
N TYR A 10 18.33 -14.30 3.54
CA TYR A 10 17.02 -14.62 2.98
C TYR A 10 17.12 -14.96 1.49
N ASN A 11 16.55 -16.11 1.13
CA ASN A 11 16.40 -16.56 -0.25
C ASN A 11 14.90 -16.68 -0.52
N LEU A 12 14.36 -15.72 -1.29
CA LEU A 12 12.97 -15.72 -1.70
C LEU A 12 12.89 -16.30 -3.11
N GLN A 13 12.27 -17.46 -3.21
CA GLN A 13 12.00 -18.14 -4.46
C GLN A 13 10.52 -17.99 -4.80
N SER A 14 10.23 -17.41 -5.96
CA SER A 14 8.88 -17.38 -6.50
C SER A 14 8.82 -18.17 -7.79
N GLU A 15 7.81 -19.03 -7.88
CA GLU A 15 7.36 -19.58 -9.14
C GLU A 15 6.85 -18.44 -10.02
N GLN A 16 7.17 -18.51 -11.31
CA GLN A 16 6.65 -17.56 -12.30
C GLN A 16 5.39 -18.18 -12.89
N TYR A 17 4.27 -17.47 -12.76
CA TYR A 17 3.03 -17.83 -13.43
C TYR A 17 2.99 -17.12 -14.78
N PRO A 18 3.06 -17.85 -15.92
CA PRO A 18 2.94 -17.24 -17.23
C PRO A 18 1.49 -16.81 -17.44
N LEU A 19 1.23 -15.50 -17.38
CA LEU A 19 -0.06 -14.93 -17.75
C LEU A 19 -0.12 -14.82 -19.27
N LYS A 20 -0.92 -15.66 -19.94
CA LYS A 20 -1.17 -15.53 -21.38
C LYS A 20 -2.36 -14.59 -21.59
N VAL A 21 -2.07 -13.30 -21.74
CA VAL A 21 -3.06 -12.30 -22.12
C VAL A 21 -3.46 -12.56 -23.58
N LYS A 22 -4.76 -12.71 -23.85
CA LYS A 22 -5.28 -12.84 -25.21
C LYS A 22 -5.88 -11.49 -25.66
N PRO A 23 -5.72 -11.12 -26.93
CA PRO A 23 -6.38 -9.94 -27.49
C PRO A 23 -7.90 -10.08 -27.47
N GLY A 24 -8.61 -8.95 -27.50
CA GLY A 24 -10.07 -8.91 -27.58
C GLY A 24 -10.62 -9.28 -28.96
N SER A 25 -11.94 -9.19 -29.13
CA SER A 25 -12.60 -9.36 -30.44
C SER A 25 -12.14 -8.28 -31.43
N PRO A 26 -12.03 -8.59 -32.73
CA PRO A 26 -11.73 -7.59 -33.76
C PRO A 26 -12.76 -6.48 -33.79
N GLU A 27 -12.30 -5.23 -33.80
CA GLU A 27 -13.15 -4.04 -33.90
C GLU A 27 -12.76 -3.16 -35.09
N SER A 28 -11.49 -3.19 -35.51
CA SER A 28 -11.02 -2.35 -36.61
C SER A 28 -10.05 -3.07 -37.52
N LEU A 29 -10.06 -2.68 -38.80
CA LEU A 29 -9.04 -3.05 -39.78
C LEU A 29 -8.19 -1.80 -40.02
N ILE A 30 -6.91 -1.87 -39.68
CA ILE A 30 -6.00 -0.72 -39.83
C ILE A 30 -4.69 -1.14 -40.51
N PRO A 31 -4.01 -0.22 -41.19
CA PRO A 31 -2.72 -0.52 -41.79
C PRO A 31 -1.63 -0.63 -40.71
N VAL A 32 -0.69 -1.55 -40.93
CA VAL A 32 0.49 -1.70 -40.07
C VAL A 32 1.43 -0.49 -40.21
N GLU A 33 1.56 0.02 -41.43
CA GLU A 33 2.30 1.24 -41.77
C GLU A 33 1.39 2.20 -42.53
N ASP A 34 1.44 3.49 -42.21
CA ASP A 34 0.64 4.51 -42.90
C ASP A 34 1.06 4.58 -44.39
N PRO A 35 0.17 4.22 -45.34
CA PRO A 35 0.50 4.26 -46.77
C PRO A 35 0.63 5.69 -47.33
N GLY A 36 0.32 6.72 -46.54
CA GLY A 36 0.19 8.10 -47.01
C GLY A 36 -1.00 8.28 -47.95
N THR A 37 -1.04 9.37 -48.72
CA THR A 37 -2.01 9.53 -49.83
C THR A 37 -1.38 9.14 -51.16
N PRO A 38 -1.74 7.98 -51.74
CA PRO A 38 -1.19 7.57 -53.02
C PRO A 38 -1.66 8.48 -54.16
N THR A 39 -0.83 8.57 -55.20
CA THR A 39 -1.13 9.34 -56.40
C THR A 39 -0.85 8.50 -57.64
N VAL A 40 -1.80 8.41 -58.55
CA VAL A 40 -1.68 7.62 -59.78
C VAL A 40 -1.86 8.48 -61.01
N SER A 41 -1.23 8.06 -62.11
CA SER A 41 -1.33 8.70 -63.41
C SER A 41 -1.93 7.77 -64.46
N ASN A 42 -2.97 8.24 -65.16
CA ASN A 42 -3.61 7.54 -66.27
C ASN A 42 -2.76 7.56 -67.55
N THR A 43 -1.61 6.89 -67.53
CA THR A 43 -0.69 6.81 -68.68
C THR A 43 -0.35 5.37 -69.05
N LYS A 44 0.19 5.18 -70.26
CA LYS A 44 0.61 3.86 -70.75
C LYS A 44 1.65 3.18 -69.87
N SER A 45 2.48 3.97 -69.18
CA SER A 45 3.52 3.46 -68.29
C SER A 45 2.92 2.83 -67.04
N GLN A 46 3.07 1.52 -66.89
CA GLN A 46 2.62 0.77 -65.71
C GLN A 46 3.19 1.34 -64.41
N ALA A 47 4.45 1.80 -64.41
CA ALA A 47 5.11 2.35 -63.22
C ALA A 47 4.38 3.57 -62.63
N ASN A 48 3.70 4.36 -63.46
CA ASN A 48 2.96 5.55 -63.03
C ASN A 48 1.50 5.25 -62.65
N ARG A 49 1.02 4.02 -62.94
CA ARG A 49 -0.31 3.51 -62.62
C ARG A 49 -0.36 2.68 -61.34
N ILE A 50 0.78 2.43 -60.70
CA ILE A 50 0.83 1.71 -59.43
C ILE A 50 0.23 2.60 -58.34
N LEU A 51 -0.90 2.15 -57.81
CA LEU A 51 -1.64 2.77 -56.71
C LEU A 51 -1.01 2.42 -55.36
N LEU A 52 -0.69 1.15 -55.14
CA LEU A 52 -0.02 0.68 -53.93
C LEU A 52 1.01 -0.39 -54.31
N LYS A 53 2.27 -0.21 -53.89
CA LYS A 53 3.29 -1.25 -54.03
C LYS A 53 3.12 -2.34 -52.97
N TYR A 54 2.85 -1.92 -51.74
CA TYR A 54 2.70 -2.78 -50.59
C TYR A 54 1.81 -2.10 -49.56
N LEU A 55 0.81 -2.80 -49.04
CA LEU A 55 0.01 -2.39 -47.90
C LEU A 55 -0.39 -3.64 -47.10
N GLN A 56 -0.08 -3.64 -45.81
CA GLN A 56 -0.50 -4.69 -44.89
C GLN A 56 -1.58 -4.15 -43.96
N LEU A 57 -2.75 -4.76 -43.98
CA LEU A 57 -3.86 -4.44 -43.09
C LEU A 57 -3.97 -5.52 -42.01
N GLN A 58 -4.17 -5.10 -40.76
CA GLN A 58 -4.26 -5.97 -39.58
C GLN A 58 -5.55 -5.69 -38.82
N LEU A 59 -6.22 -6.76 -38.40
CA LEU A 59 -7.33 -6.68 -37.47
C LEU A 59 -6.82 -6.34 -36.07
N LYS A 60 -7.44 -5.33 -35.47
CA LYS A 60 -7.12 -4.85 -34.12
C LYS A 60 -8.34 -4.83 -33.22
N ASP A 61 -8.11 -5.11 -31.94
CA ASP A 61 -9.10 -4.94 -30.89
C ASP A 61 -9.24 -3.47 -30.45
N LYS A 62 -10.17 -3.21 -29.54
CA LYS A 62 -10.45 -1.88 -28.96
C LYS A 62 -9.27 -1.18 -28.27
N TYR A 63 -8.20 -1.91 -27.98
CA TYR A 63 -7.01 -1.43 -27.30
C TYR A 63 -5.81 -1.34 -28.24
N GLY A 64 -5.98 -1.66 -29.53
CA GLY A 64 -4.91 -1.62 -30.52
C GLY A 64 -3.98 -2.85 -30.51
N ASN A 65 -4.40 -3.95 -29.88
CA ASN A 65 -3.68 -5.22 -29.96
C ASN A 65 -4.03 -5.96 -31.26
N ASP A 66 -3.07 -6.68 -31.82
CA ASP A 66 -3.28 -7.52 -32.99
C ASP A 66 -4.21 -8.70 -32.60
N THR A 67 -5.24 -8.93 -33.40
CA THR A 67 -6.26 -9.97 -33.15
C THR A 67 -6.65 -10.70 -34.43
N GLY A 68 -7.52 -11.71 -34.31
CA GLY A 68 -8.04 -12.48 -35.44
C GLY A 68 -7.10 -13.58 -35.94
N ASP A 69 -6.23 -14.12 -35.08
CA ASP A 69 -5.35 -15.26 -35.42
C ASP A 69 -6.12 -16.47 -36.00
N ASP A 70 -7.37 -16.64 -35.59
CA ASP A 70 -8.32 -17.68 -36.01
C ASP A 70 -9.23 -17.26 -37.18
N ILE A 71 -9.08 -16.03 -37.68
CA ILE A 71 -9.90 -15.47 -38.75
C ILE A 71 -9.17 -15.62 -40.09
N SER A 72 -9.82 -16.35 -41.00
CA SER A 72 -9.41 -16.50 -42.39
C SER A 72 -10.59 -16.25 -43.31
N GLY A 73 -10.38 -15.46 -44.36
CA GLY A 73 -11.42 -15.07 -45.32
C GLY A 73 -10.83 -14.35 -46.53
N MET A 74 -11.61 -13.48 -47.15
CA MET A 74 -11.17 -12.63 -48.25
C MET A 74 -11.36 -11.17 -47.86
N LEU A 75 -10.44 -10.31 -48.28
CA LEU A 75 -10.59 -8.86 -48.20
C LEU A 75 -10.95 -8.35 -49.59
N SER A 76 -12.13 -7.77 -49.74
CA SER A 76 -12.60 -7.11 -50.96
C SER A 76 -12.15 -5.66 -50.98
N ILE A 77 -11.52 -5.25 -52.08
CA ILE A 77 -10.98 -3.92 -52.31
C ILE A 77 -11.76 -3.31 -53.48
N GLU A 78 -12.46 -2.21 -53.23
CA GLU A 78 -13.29 -1.54 -54.22
C GLU A 78 -12.91 -0.06 -54.35
N VAL A 79 -12.82 0.44 -55.58
CA VAL A 79 -12.60 1.88 -55.83
C VAL A 79 -13.96 2.58 -55.88
N ARG A 80 -14.14 3.63 -55.08
CA ARG A 80 -15.35 4.48 -55.08
C ARG A 80 -15.00 5.96 -55.19
N SER A 81 -15.91 6.73 -55.78
CA SER A 81 -15.81 8.20 -55.78
C SER A 81 -16.05 8.75 -54.36
N ALA A 82 -15.28 9.77 -53.98
CA ALA A 82 -15.53 10.53 -52.76
C ALA A 82 -16.75 11.48 -52.85
N SER A 83 -17.24 11.73 -54.08
CA SER A 83 -18.40 12.60 -54.35
C SER A 83 -19.61 11.78 -54.79
N HIS A 84 -20.81 12.09 -54.27
CA HIS A 84 -22.08 11.38 -54.53
C HIS A 84 -22.62 11.52 -55.98
N HIS A 85 -21.81 11.93 -56.95
CA HIS A 85 -22.24 12.18 -58.32
C HIS A 85 -21.69 11.10 -59.28
N SER A 86 -22.60 10.25 -59.73
CA SER A 86 -22.48 9.24 -60.82
C SER A 86 -21.26 8.30 -60.78
N ASP A 87 -21.51 7.01 -60.56
CA ASP A 87 -20.53 5.90 -60.63
C ASP A 87 -19.91 5.69 -62.04
N GLN A 88 -20.23 6.52 -63.03
CA GLN A 88 -19.74 6.40 -64.41
C GLN A 88 -18.30 6.91 -64.61
N ASP A 89 -17.76 7.71 -63.68
CA ASP A 89 -16.42 8.33 -63.80
C ASP A 89 -15.42 7.79 -62.74
N VAL A 90 -15.46 6.48 -62.46
CA VAL A 90 -14.59 5.84 -61.46
C VAL A 90 -13.45 5.06 -62.13
N PRO A 91 -12.19 5.25 -61.71
CA PRO A 91 -11.05 4.47 -62.21
C PRO A 91 -11.21 2.97 -61.95
N CYS A 92 -10.98 2.17 -62.97
CA CYS A 92 -10.89 0.72 -62.90
C CYS A 92 -9.50 0.30 -62.40
N LEU A 93 -9.46 -0.79 -61.64
CA LEU A 93 -8.27 -1.57 -61.35
C LEU A 93 -7.88 -2.40 -62.59
N ALA A 94 -6.62 -2.85 -62.60
CA ALA A 94 -6.08 -3.70 -63.65
C ALA A 94 -6.98 -4.92 -63.95
N GLY A 95 -7.17 -5.22 -65.24
CA GLY A 95 -8.14 -6.21 -65.71
C GLY A 95 -9.54 -5.64 -65.99
N ASN A 96 -9.67 -4.31 -66.02
CA ASN A 96 -10.92 -3.57 -66.22
C ASN A 96 -12.02 -3.95 -65.20
N THR A 97 -11.64 -4.02 -63.91
CA THR A 97 -12.54 -4.35 -62.80
C THR A 97 -12.60 -3.22 -61.77
N HIS A 98 -13.71 -3.07 -61.06
CA HIS A 98 -13.84 -2.06 -59.99
C HIS A 98 -13.54 -2.63 -58.59
N SER A 99 -13.41 -3.95 -58.49
CA SER A 99 -13.16 -4.65 -57.24
C SER A 99 -12.20 -5.82 -57.43
N ILE A 100 -11.29 -6.03 -56.49
CA ILE A 100 -10.45 -7.21 -56.40
C ILE A 100 -10.57 -7.84 -55.00
N SER A 101 -10.25 -9.12 -54.87
CA SER A 101 -10.22 -9.78 -53.57
C SER A 101 -8.83 -10.37 -53.28
N VAL A 102 -8.32 -10.13 -52.09
CA VAL A 102 -7.05 -10.69 -51.59
C VAL A 102 -7.31 -11.57 -50.37
N PRO A 103 -6.51 -12.62 -50.13
CA PRO A 103 -6.71 -13.49 -48.97
C PRO A 103 -6.43 -12.75 -47.66
N LEU A 104 -7.34 -12.89 -46.70
CA LEU A 104 -7.16 -12.50 -45.30
C LEU A 104 -6.79 -13.76 -44.51
N SER A 105 -5.59 -13.80 -43.95
CA SER A 105 -5.09 -14.95 -43.19
C SER A 105 -4.60 -14.52 -41.81
N ARG A 106 -5.12 -15.16 -40.75
CA ARG A 106 -4.75 -14.85 -39.36
C ARG A 106 -4.97 -13.36 -39.01
N GLY A 107 -6.08 -12.81 -39.50
CA GLY A 107 -6.44 -11.41 -39.28
C GLY A 107 -5.53 -10.40 -40.00
N SER A 108 -4.66 -10.85 -40.90
CA SER A 108 -3.75 -10.02 -41.69
C SER A 108 -4.01 -10.19 -43.19
N ALA A 109 -4.08 -9.09 -43.93
CA ALA A 109 -4.20 -9.09 -45.39
C ALA A 109 -3.06 -8.27 -45.99
N ILE A 110 -2.43 -8.80 -47.04
CA ILE A 110 -1.32 -8.15 -47.73
C ILE A 110 -1.78 -7.82 -49.15
N ILE A 111 -1.67 -6.55 -49.51
CA ILE A 111 -1.99 -6.00 -50.83
C ILE A 111 -0.67 -5.63 -51.49
N GLN A 112 -0.41 -6.18 -52.68
CA GLN A 112 0.81 -5.94 -53.45
C GLN A 112 0.48 -5.49 -54.86
N ASP A 113 1.24 -4.52 -55.36
CA ASP A 113 1.17 -4.01 -56.73
C ASP A 113 -0.25 -3.75 -57.24
N LEU A 114 -1.06 -3.05 -56.44
CA LEU A 114 -2.37 -2.58 -56.85
C LEU A 114 -2.19 -1.52 -57.94
N ILE A 115 -2.75 -1.76 -59.12
CA ILE A 115 -2.53 -0.93 -60.31
C ILE A 115 -3.88 -0.52 -60.90
N ILE A 116 -3.98 0.72 -61.38
CA ILE A 116 -5.13 1.20 -62.16
C ILE A 116 -4.99 0.83 -63.66
N GLU A 117 -6.11 0.60 -64.33
CA GLU A 117 -6.15 0.21 -65.75
C GLU A 117 -5.66 1.34 -66.68
N GLU A 118 -5.11 0.99 -67.84
CA GLU A 118 -4.66 1.98 -68.82
C GLU A 118 -5.86 2.68 -69.47
N ASN A 119 -5.80 4.01 -69.62
CA ASN A 119 -6.86 4.82 -70.23
C ASN A 119 -8.21 4.65 -69.53
N THR A 120 -8.17 4.44 -68.21
CA THR A 120 -9.37 4.25 -67.40
C THR A 120 -10.15 5.55 -67.19
N SER A 121 -11.45 5.44 -66.94
CA SER A 121 -12.32 6.58 -66.63
C SER A 121 -11.88 7.27 -65.33
N GLY A 122 -11.94 8.59 -65.26
CA GLY A 122 -11.58 9.32 -64.05
C GLY A 122 -11.34 10.80 -64.30
N LYS A 123 -11.67 11.63 -63.31
CA LYS A 123 -11.51 13.08 -63.38
C LYS A 123 -10.11 13.48 -62.93
N ASP A 124 -9.43 14.29 -63.75
CA ASP A 124 -8.09 14.78 -63.42
C ASP A 124 -8.10 15.63 -62.14
N GLY A 125 -7.26 15.27 -61.18
CA GLY A 125 -7.16 15.92 -59.88
C GLY A 125 -8.25 15.55 -58.88
N GLN A 126 -9.10 14.57 -59.18
CA GLN A 126 -10.17 14.12 -58.28
C GLN A 126 -9.63 13.12 -57.25
N GLU A 127 -10.14 13.21 -56.02
CA GLU A 127 -9.90 12.23 -54.96
C GLU A 127 -10.90 11.07 -55.05
N TYR A 128 -10.37 9.86 -54.92
CA TYR A 128 -11.10 8.60 -54.88
C TYR A 128 -10.72 7.81 -53.63
N LEU A 129 -11.59 6.88 -53.22
CA LEU A 129 -11.44 6.09 -52.00
C LEU A 129 -11.33 4.60 -52.34
N LEU A 130 -10.32 3.94 -51.81
CA LEU A 130 -10.23 2.49 -51.74
C LEU A 130 -10.95 2.00 -50.48
N TYR A 131 -12.02 1.24 -50.67
CA TYR A 131 -12.75 0.56 -49.61
C TYR A 131 -12.23 -0.87 -49.46
N CYS A 132 -11.63 -1.16 -48.32
CA CYS A 132 -11.15 -2.50 -47.95
C CYS A 132 -12.14 -3.12 -46.95
N THR A 133 -12.95 -4.06 -47.41
CA THR A 133 -14.01 -4.72 -46.64
C THR A 133 -13.65 -6.17 -46.40
N VAL A 134 -13.83 -6.66 -45.18
CA VAL A 134 -13.58 -8.07 -44.84
C VAL A 134 -14.82 -8.89 -45.21
N ASP A 135 -14.67 -9.79 -46.17
CA ASP A 135 -15.71 -10.66 -46.69
C ASP A 135 -15.46 -12.13 -46.33
N GLY A 136 -16.54 -12.88 -46.09
CA GLY A 136 -16.50 -14.35 -46.03
C GLY A 136 -15.93 -14.96 -44.74
N CYS A 137 -15.80 -14.19 -43.67
CA CYS A 137 -15.58 -14.76 -42.33
C CYS A 137 -16.95 -15.14 -41.72
N ASN A 138 -17.02 -16.19 -40.88
CA ASN A 138 -18.25 -16.63 -40.19
C ASN A 138 -19.06 -15.41 -39.72
N SER A 139 -20.34 -15.32 -40.12
CA SER A 139 -21.15 -14.11 -40.34
C SER A 139 -21.39 -13.11 -39.17
N GLU A 140 -20.51 -13.02 -38.17
CA GLU A 140 -20.66 -12.21 -36.95
C GLU A 140 -19.60 -11.10 -36.78
N LEU A 141 -18.69 -10.89 -37.75
CA LEU A 141 -17.65 -9.87 -37.66
C LEU A 141 -18.13 -8.51 -38.21
N ASP A 142 -18.56 -7.62 -37.31
CA ASP A 142 -18.95 -6.22 -37.62
C ASP A 142 -17.73 -5.29 -37.58
N VAL A 143 -16.78 -5.49 -38.52
CA VAL A 143 -15.60 -4.63 -38.65
C VAL A 143 -15.83 -3.61 -39.76
N PRO A 144 -15.75 -2.29 -39.48
CA PRO A 144 -15.95 -1.27 -40.50
C PRO A 144 -14.85 -1.32 -41.57
N PRO A 145 -15.16 -0.98 -42.83
CA PRO A 145 -14.20 -1.03 -43.92
C PRO A 145 -13.09 0.01 -43.71
N TYR A 146 -11.84 -0.39 -43.96
CA TYR A 146 -10.73 0.55 -44.02
C TYR A 146 -10.83 1.37 -45.30
N LYS A 147 -10.69 2.69 -45.19
CA LYS A 147 -10.80 3.61 -46.31
C LYS A 147 -9.47 4.30 -46.55
N LEU A 148 -8.94 4.20 -47.77
CA LEU A 148 -7.73 4.89 -48.17
C LEU A 148 -8.01 5.84 -49.34
N SER A 149 -7.80 7.13 -49.11
CA SER A 149 -7.88 8.15 -50.15
C SER A 149 -6.68 8.08 -51.10
N PHE A 150 -6.92 8.27 -52.39
CA PHE A 150 -5.88 8.48 -53.40
C PHE A 150 -6.29 9.54 -54.44
N LEU A 151 -5.30 10.16 -55.06
CA LEU A 151 -5.51 11.19 -56.08
C LEU A 151 -5.22 10.66 -57.48
N PHE A 152 -6.14 10.93 -58.40
CA PHE A 152 -6.04 10.52 -59.79
C PHE A 152 -5.63 11.68 -60.69
N TYR A 153 -4.63 11.48 -61.55
CA TYR A 153 -4.16 12.49 -62.49
C TYR A 153 -4.01 11.93 -63.91
N ASN A 154 -4.22 12.76 -64.92
CA ASN A 154 -4.00 12.38 -66.31
C ASN A 154 -2.57 12.70 -66.80
N ASP A 155 -1.84 13.58 -66.10
CA ASP A 155 -0.47 13.99 -66.45
C ASP A 155 0.56 13.51 -65.39
N VAL A 156 1.63 12.85 -65.86
CA VAL A 156 2.76 12.39 -65.04
C VAL A 156 3.47 13.53 -64.30
N LYS A 157 3.62 14.71 -64.93
CA LYS A 157 4.30 15.85 -64.29
C LYS A 157 3.47 16.40 -63.14
N LYS A 158 2.16 16.53 -63.34
CA LYS A 158 1.20 16.97 -62.31
C LYS A 158 1.12 15.95 -61.18
N GLN A 159 1.06 14.66 -61.51
CA GLN A 159 1.11 13.57 -60.53
C GLN A 159 2.38 13.63 -59.67
N SER A 160 3.56 13.75 -60.28
CA SER A 160 4.82 13.84 -59.55
C SER A 160 4.89 15.07 -58.62
N GLN A 161 4.40 16.22 -59.07
CA GLN A 161 4.33 17.44 -58.25
C GLN A 161 3.39 17.26 -57.05
N MET A 162 2.21 16.68 -57.26
CA MET A 162 1.21 16.48 -56.21
C MET A 162 1.60 15.35 -55.24
N ALA A 163 2.30 14.33 -55.72
CA ALA A 163 2.91 13.30 -54.88
C ALA A 163 3.93 13.90 -53.91
N ALA A 164 4.77 14.82 -54.40
CA ALA A 164 5.76 15.51 -53.58
C ALA A 164 5.10 16.37 -52.49
N LEU A 165 4.06 17.15 -52.86
CA LEU A 165 3.30 17.96 -51.92
C LEU A 165 2.54 17.11 -50.88
N SER A 166 1.95 15.99 -51.30
CA SER A 166 1.22 15.08 -50.40
C SER A 166 2.17 14.42 -49.38
N LYS A 167 3.36 14.02 -49.82
CA LYS A 167 4.39 13.48 -48.92
C LYS A 167 4.89 14.52 -47.91
N GLU A 168 5.02 15.77 -48.34
CA GLU A 168 5.41 16.88 -47.46
C GLU A 168 4.32 17.18 -46.42
N ARG A 169 3.04 17.18 -46.83
CA ARG A 169 1.88 17.27 -45.93
C ARG A 169 1.89 16.16 -44.88
N ASP A 170 2.04 14.90 -45.30
CA ASP A 170 2.02 13.75 -44.40
C ASP A 170 3.18 13.82 -43.38
N ASN A 171 4.36 14.28 -43.82
CA ASN A 171 5.48 14.54 -42.93
C ASN A 171 5.19 15.66 -41.93
N LEU A 172 4.63 16.79 -42.35
CA LEU A 172 4.26 17.89 -41.45
C LEU A 172 3.20 17.47 -40.44
N LEU A 173 2.17 16.71 -40.86
CA LEU A 173 1.16 16.14 -39.96
C LEU A 173 1.81 15.22 -38.91
N GLY A 174 2.76 14.39 -39.30
CA GLY A 174 3.54 13.56 -38.38
C GLY A 174 4.31 14.40 -37.35
N VAL A 175 5.01 15.42 -37.81
CA VAL A 175 5.76 16.35 -36.94
C VAL A 175 4.84 17.07 -35.95
N ILE A 176 3.73 17.65 -36.42
CA ILE A 176 2.75 18.34 -35.55
C ILE A 176 2.17 17.39 -34.50
N ARG A 177 1.81 16.14 -34.89
CA ARG A 177 1.33 15.13 -33.94
C ARG A 177 2.35 14.84 -32.85
N THR A 178 3.63 14.71 -33.21
CA THR A 178 4.69 14.47 -32.21
C THR A 178 4.88 15.63 -31.24
N TYR A 179 4.84 16.89 -31.71
CA TYR A 179 4.91 18.05 -30.83
C TYR A 179 3.69 18.15 -29.90
N ARG A 180 2.47 17.96 -30.42
CA ARG A 180 1.25 17.98 -29.60
C ARG A 180 1.29 16.92 -28.50
N SER A 181 1.69 15.69 -28.85
CA SER A 181 1.88 14.61 -27.87
C SER A 181 2.91 14.98 -26.78
N LEU A 182 4.02 15.60 -27.15
CA LEU A 182 5.01 16.09 -26.19
C LEU A 182 4.42 17.16 -25.24
N PHE A 183 3.64 18.10 -25.76
CA PHE A 183 3.02 19.15 -24.95
C PHE A 183 1.96 18.59 -24.01
N ASP A 184 1.10 17.69 -24.51
CA ASP A 184 0.06 17.03 -23.72
C ASP A 184 0.67 16.21 -22.57
N THR A 185 1.68 15.40 -22.86
CA THR A 185 2.38 14.59 -21.83
C THR A 185 3.09 15.47 -20.80
N THR A 186 3.70 16.57 -21.22
CA THR A 186 4.33 17.53 -20.30
C THR A 186 3.29 18.21 -19.40
N GLN A 187 2.13 18.57 -19.95
CA GLN A 187 1.05 19.22 -19.21
C GLN A 187 0.41 18.25 -18.21
N GLN A 188 0.17 17.00 -18.61
CA GLN A 188 -0.31 15.93 -17.73
C GLN A 188 0.62 15.73 -16.54
N LEU A 189 1.93 15.63 -16.76
CA LEU A 189 2.92 15.51 -15.69
C LEU A 189 2.85 16.68 -14.70
N ILE A 190 2.71 17.92 -15.20
CA ILE A 190 2.60 19.11 -14.33
C ILE A 190 1.33 19.05 -13.49
N ASP A 191 0.21 18.62 -14.05
CA ASP A 191 -1.05 18.53 -13.32
C ASP A 191 -1.03 17.41 -12.26
N GLU A 192 -0.38 16.28 -12.56
CA GLU A 192 -0.08 15.25 -11.55
C GLU A 192 0.81 15.76 -10.42
N LEU A 193 1.87 16.52 -10.74
CA LEU A 193 2.75 17.12 -9.72
C LEU A 193 2.00 18.14 -8.86
N LYS A 194 1.09 18.95 -9.43
CA LYS A 194 0.21 19.85 -8.65
C LYS A 194 -0.69 19.09 -7.69
N LEU A 195 -1.25 17.95 -8.12
CA LEU A 195 -2.06 17.09 -7.24
C LEU A 195 -1.20 16.51 -6.12
N SER A 196 -0.02 15.99 -6.43
CA SER A 196 0.95 15.48 -5.44
C SER A 196 1.31 16.52 -4.37
N VAL A 197 1.54 17.78 -4.76
CA VAL A 197 1.80 18.88 -3.82
C VAL A 197 0.61 19.12 -2.88
N LYS A 198 -0.62 19.15 -3.41
CA LYS A 198 -1.85 19.37 -2.62
C LYS A 198 -2.10 18.23 -1.63
N GLU A 199 -1.88 16.99 -2.06
CA GLU A 199 -2.00 15.81 -1.19
C GLU A 199 -0.97 15.87 -0.05
N ALA A 200 0.30 16.16 -0.37
CA ALA A 200 1.34 16.29 0.64
C ALA A 200 1.09 17.46 1.60
N GLU A 201 0.52 18.57 1.11
CA GLU A 201 0.11 19.71 1.94
C GLU A 201 -1.03 19.33 2.90
N SER A 202 -2.05 18.64 2.41
CA SER A 202 -3.15 18.14 3.24
C SER A 202 -2.67 17.17 4.34
N ASP A 203 -1.70 16.31 4.02
CA ASP A 203 -1.08 15.42 5.01
C ASP A 203 -0.33 16.19 6.11
N VAL A 204 0.44 17.22 5.72
CA VAL A 204 1.13 18.11 6.64
C VAL A 204 0.13 18.82 7.55
N ASP A 205 -0.97 19.36 7.01
CA ASP A 205 -1.98 20.08 7.78
C ASP A 205 -2.76 19.17 8.73
N ARG A 206 -3.07 17.95 8.31
CA ARG A 206 -3.68 16.94 9.19
C ARG A 206 -2.81 16.66 10.40
N ILE A 207 -1.53 16.34 10.19
CA ILE A 207 -0.59 16.05 11.29
C ILE A 207 -0.35 17.31 12.14
N ARG A 208 -0.26 18.48 11.52
CA ARG A 208 -0.13 19.78 12.21
C ARG A 208 -1.30 20.05 13.16
N SER A 209 -2.53 19.70 12.75
CA SER A 209 -3.71 19.80 13.61
C SER A 209 -3.60 18.88 14.84
N ASP A 210 -3.11 17.65 14.66
CA ASP A 210 -2.94 16.72 15.78
C ASP A 210 -1.83 17.15 16.75
N LEU A 211 -0.72 17.70 16.24
CA LEU A 211 0.33 18.30 17.07
C LEU A 211 -0.20 19.50 17.87
N ARG A 212 -1.08 20.32 17.28
CA ARG A 212 -1.74 21.45 17.97
C ARG A 212 -2.60 20.97 19.13
N LYS A 213 -3.39 19.89 18.94
CA LYS A 213 -4.20 19.29 20.01
C LYS A 213 -3.35 18.79 21.18
N LYS A 214 -2.10 18.39 20.91
CA LYS A 214 -1.10 17.98 21.92
C LYS A 214 -0.35 19.15 22.55
N GLY A 215 -0.67 20.40 22.18
CA GLY A 215 -0.10 21.60 22.79
C GLY A 215 1.26 22.04 22.22
N ILE A 216 1.67 21.52 21.06
CA ILE A 216 2.93 21.91 20.41
C ILE A 216 2.72 23.22 19.63
N LEU A 217 3.60 24.20 19.85
CA LEU A 217 3.49 25.51 19.22
C LEU A 217 3.91 25.46 17.75
N LEU A 218 3.05 25.98 16.86
CA LEU A 218 3.25 25.90 15.41
C LEU A 218 4.42 26.74 14.89
N ASN A 219 4.81 27.79 15.60
CA ASN A 219 5.95 28.63 15.25
C ASN A 219 7.28 27.83 15.25
N GLN A 220 7.37 26.82 16.11
CA GLN A 220 8.52 25.90 16.19
C GLN A 220 8.53 24.86 15.06
N LEU A 221 7.45 24.77 14.26
CA LEU A 221 7.27 23.76 13.20
C LEU A 221 7.36 24.37 11.78
N SER A 222 7.97 25.55 11.67
CA SER A 222 8.06 26.36 10.44
C SER A 222 9.19 25.94 9.49
N SER A 223 10.22 25.26 9.99
CA SER A 223 11.37 24.81 9.19
C SER A 223 11.86 23.45 9.66
N LEU A 224 12.50 22.70 8.76
CA LEU A 224 13.10 21.40 9.09
C LEU A 224 14.10 21.49 10.25
N ILE A 225 14.90 22.55 10.29
CA ILE A 225 15.88 22.78 11.37
C ILE A 225 15.15 22.94 12.72
N ASN A 226 14.05 23.68 12.75
CA ASN A 226 13.29 23.88 13.99
C ASN A 226 12.58 22.57 14.42
N ILE A 227 12.04 21.81 13.45
CA ILE A 227 11.43 20.50 13.71
C ILE A 227 12.46 19.54 14.32
N ASP A 228 13.67 19.46 13.75
CA ASP A 228 14.75 18.60 14.25
C ASP A 228 15.19 19.00 15.67
N LYS A 229 15.24 20.31 15.97
CA LYS A 229 15.49 20.81 17.34
C LYS A 229 14.41 20.35 18.32
N VAL A 230 13.14 20.52 17.98
CA VAL A 230 12.01 20.09 18.84
C VAL A 230 12.06 18.57 19.07
N ILE A 231 12.32 17.77 18.04
CA ILE A 231 12.48 16.31 18.18
C ILE A 231 13.63 15.98 19.14
N THR A 232 14.76 16.69 19.03
CA THR A 232 15.93 16.47 19.90
C THR A 232 15.63 16.83 21.35
N GLU A 233 15.00 17.99 21.59
CA GLU A 233 14.59 18.44 22.93
C GLU A 233 13.60 17.47 23.57
N ARG A 234 12.57 17.04 22.82
CA ARG A 234 11.57 16.08 23.31
C ARG A 234 12.16 14.70 23.55
N SER A 235 13.13 14.29 22.72
CA SER A 235 13.86 13.02 22.91
C SER A 235 14.68 13.06 24.19
N ARG A 236 15.37 14.16 24.47
CA ARG A 236 16.08 14.35 25.74
C ARG A 236 15.13 14.28 26.93
N GLY A 237 14.01 15.02 26.89
CA GLY A 237 13.01 14.97 27.96
C GLY A 237 12.43 13.58 28.20
N ARG A 238 12.22 12.78 27.14
CA ARG A 238 11.83 11.37 27.24
C ARG A 238 12.91 10.54 27.92
N ASP A 239 14.18 10.73 27.56
CA ASP A 239 15.30 9.98 28.13
C ASP A 239 15.51 10.34 29.61
N ASP A 240 15.38 11.62 29.96
CA ASP A 240 15.36 12.07 31.36
C ASP A 240 14.23 11.38 32.15
N LEU A 241 13.03 11.23 31.57
CA LEU A 241 11.91 10.51 32.20
C LEU A 241 12.18 9.01 32.39
N LYS A 242 12.97 8.40 31.50
CA LYS A 242 13.34 6.98 31.58
C LYS A 242 14.37 6.73 32.69
N ASP A 243 15.29 7.68 32.86
CA ASP A 243 16.42 7.59 33.78
C ASP A 243 16.09 8.10 35.18
N LYS A 244 14.92 8.73 35.37
CA LYS A 244 14.41 9.09 36.69
C LYS A 244 14.43 7.88 37.64
N PRO A 245 14.95 8.06 38.87
CA PRO A 245 15.02 6.97 39.84
C PRO A 245 13.60 6.51 40.19
N ARG A 246 13.44 5.20 40.24
CA ARG A 246 12.16 4.55 40.56
C ARG A 246 12.43 3.32 41.40
N ARG A 247 11.38 2.83 42.05
CA ARG A 247 11.43 1.55 42.75
C ARG A 247 11.72 0.42 41.77
N ILE A 248 12.74 -0.38 42.06
CA ILE A 248 13.14 -1.54 41.28
C ILE A 248 13.22 -2.75 42.23
N CYS A 249 12.77 -3.91 41.76
CA CYS A 249 12.93 -5.17 42.45
C CYS A 249 14.43 -5.49 42.64
N GLY A 250 14.83 -5.77 43.88
CA GLY A 250 16.21 -6.12 44.24
C GLY A 250 16.54 -7.61 44.13
N LEU A 251 15.58 -8.46 43.75
CA LEU A 251 15.83 -9.89 43.53
C LEU A 251 16.57 -10.11 42.21
N THR A 252 17.52 -11.04 42.19
CA THR A 252 18.22 -11.43 40.97
C THR A 252 17.26 -12.08 39.97
N GLU A 253 17.26 -11.61 38.73
CA GLU A 253 16.49 -12.23 37.65
C GLU A 253 17.00 -13.65 37.32
N PRO A 254 16.12 -14.57 36.93
CA PRO A 254 16.54 -15.88 36.44
C PRO A 254 17.24 -15.75 35.08
N ALA A 255 18.02 -16.76 34.69
CA ALA A 255 18.62 -16.80 33.36
C ALA A 255 17.54 -16.74 32.28
N LYS A 256 17.83 -16.02 31.18
CA LYS A 256 16.92 -15.91 30.04
C LYS A 256 16.78 -17.27 29.36
N ASP A 257 15.61 -17.88 29.49
CA ASP A 257 15.24 -19.16 28.90
C ASP A 257 13.78 -19.07 28.42
N PRO A 258 13.44 -19.47 27.18
CA PRO A 258 12.08 -19.39 26.66
C PRO A 258 11.06 -20.19 27.48
N ASN A 259 11.49 -21.22 28.23
CA ASN A 259 10.64 -22.03 29.09
C ASN A 259 10.53 -21.48 30.52
N ILE A 260 11.14 -20.33 30.81
CA ILE A 260 11.03 -19.62 32.08
C ILE A 260 10.28 -18.31 31.81
N LEU A 261 9.14 -18.14 32.49
CA LEU A 261 8.40 -16.88 32.41
C LEU A 261 9.12 -15.78 33.20
N GLY A 262 9.63 -16.11 34.39
CA GLY A 262 10.36 -15.20 35.28
C GLY A 262 10.06 -15.46 36.74
N LYS A 263 10.67 -14.68 37.64
CA LYS A 263 10.30 -14.68 39.07
C LYS A 263 9.10 -13.81 39.32
N ILE A 264 8.23 -14.21 40.26
CA ILE A 264 6.97 -13.50 40.56
C ILE A 264 7.18 -11.99 40.76
N ALA A 265 8.20 -11.57 41.51
CA ALA A 265 8.49 -10.16 41.75
C ALA A 265 8.80 -9.31 40.49
N HIS A 266 9.23 -9.96 39.40
CA HIS A 266 9.59 -9.32 38.12
C HIS A 266 8.48 -9.42 37.07
N LEU A 267 7.46 -10.25 37.30
CA LEU A 267 6.37 -10.47 36.33
C LEU A 267 5.34 -9.34 36.31
N ALA A 268 5.30 -8.51 37.34
CA ALA A 268 4.38 -7.39 37.44
C ALA A 268 5.06 -6.15 38.03
N MET A 269 4.49 -5.00 37.71
CA MET A 269 4.86 -3.69 38.24
C MET A 269 3.63 -3.04 38.87
N ILE A 270 3.83 -2.26 39.91
CA ILE A 270 2.76 -1.53 40.62
C ILE A 270 3.16 -0.07 40.69
N GLU A 271 2.27 0.83 40.28
CA GLU A 271 2.50 2.29 40.30
C GLU A 271 2.56 2.82 41.74
N ASP A 272 1.50 2.55 42.51
CA ASP A 272 1.32 3.01 43.90
C ASP A 272 2.32 2.36 44.88
N GLU A 273 2.97 3.18 45.71
CA GLU A 273 4.04 2.73 46.62
C GLU A 273 3.52 1.91 47.80
N ASP A 274 2.42 2.32 48.41
CA ASP A 274 1.80 1.62 49.52
C ASP A 274 1.23 0.27 49.08
N CYS A 275 0.55 0.23 47.92
CA CYS A 275 0.06 -1.00 47.33
C CYS A 275 1.21 -1.95 46.97
N ALA A 276 2.32 -1.43 46.41
CA ALA A 276 3.49 -2.25 46.11
C ALA A 276 4.08 -2.87 47.38
N ARG A 277 4.23 -2.09 48.46
CA ARG A 277 4.70 -2.58 49.76
C ARG A 277 3.79 -3.68 50.31
N VAL A 278 2.49 -3.42 50.34
CA VAL A 278 1.51 -4.31 50.98
C VAL A 278 1.30 -5.59 50.18
N LEU A 279 1.25 -5.52 48.85
CA LEU A 279 1.13 -6.71 48.00
C LEU A 279 2.42 -7.54 47.99
N SER A 280 3.59 -6.91 47.96
CA SER A 280 4.87 -7.63 48.05
C SER A 280 5.01 -8.35 49.39
N TRP A 281 4.58 -7.71 50.48
CA TRP A 281 4.51 -8.35 51.80
C TRP A 281 3.49 -9.50 51.83
N HIS A 282 2.29 -9.29 51.27
CA HIS A 282 1.26 -10.32 51.22
C HIS A 282 1.74 -11.58 50.51
N MET A 283 2.54 -11.41 49.45
CA MET A 283 3.10 -12.47 48.62
C MET A 283 4.54 -12.84 48.98
N SER A 284 5.05 -12.44 50.15
CA SER A 284 6.49 -12.54 50.48
C SER A 284 7.05 -13.96 50.40
N ALA A 285 6.19 -14.98 50.59
CA ALA A 285 6.57 -16.38 50.49
C ALA A 285 6.77 -16.86 49.04
N ASP A 286 6.26 -16.11 48.05
CA ASP A 286 6.23 -16.48 46.64
C ASP A 286 7.06 -15.52 45.76
N MET A 287 7.46 -14.35 46.25
CA MET A 287 8.14 -13.32 45.42
C MET A 287 9.38 -13.82 44.67
N ASP A 288 10.16 -14.73 45.27
CA ASP A 288 11.38 -15.31 44.69
C ASP A 288 11.13 -16.61 43.90
N CYS A 289 9.89 -17.08 43.82
CA CYS A 289 9.52 -18.29 43.09
C CYS A 289 9.62 -18.07 41.57
N ILE A 290 10.24 -19.02 40.87
CA ILE A 290 10.43 -19.01 39.42
C ILE A 290 9.23 -19.68 38.75
N VAL A 291 8.59 -18.97 37.84
CA VAL A 291 7.49 -19.50 37.02
C VAL A 291 8.05 -20.11 35.74
N THR A 292 7.74 -21.38 35.47
CA THR A 292 8.14 -22.10 34.26
C THR A 292 6.94 -22.43 33.38
N MET A 293 7.17 -22.58 32.08
CA MET A 293 6.12 -22.98 31.14
C MET A 293 5.66 -24.42 31.38
N THR A 294 6.60 -25.31 31.71
CA THR A 294 6.35 -26.74 31.87
C THR A 294 6.86 -27.28 33.20
N THR A 295 6.26 -28.38 33.65
CA THR A 295 6.70 -29.15 34.82
C THR A 295 8.08 -29.77 34.61
N ALA A 296 8.41 -30.18 33.39
CA ALA A 296 9.74 -30.71 33.05
C ALA A 296 10.86 -29.68 33.31
N LYS A 297 10.64 -28.42 32.90
CA LYS A 297 11.62 -27.35 33.16
C LYS A 297 11.74 -27.02 34.65
N ALA A 298 10.62 -27.06 35.39
CA ALA A 298 10.67 -26.90 36.84
C ALA A 298 11.53 -28.00 37.49
N GLN A 299 11.34 -29.27 37.12
CA GLN A 299 12.13 -30.38 37.65
C GLN A 299 13.63 -30.27 37.35
N GLU A 300 13.98 -29.80 36.14
CA GLU A 300 15.36 -29.51 35.76
C GLU A 300 16.01 -28.47 36.71
N ILE A 301 15.35 -27.33 36.91
CA ILE A 301 15.85 -26.25 37.80
C ILE A 301 15.89 -26.72 39.26
N HIS A 302 14.91 -27.51 39.68
CA HIS A 302 14.89 -28.11 41.02
C HIS A 302 16.14 -28.97 41.26
N GLY A 303 16.51 -29.80 40.28
CA GLY A 303 17.74 -30.60 40.32
C GLY A 303 19.00 -29.74 40.38
N GLN A 304 19.11 -28.72 39.52
CA GLN A 304 20.25 -27.81 39.47
C GLN A 304 20.46 -27.02 40.76
N THR A 305 19.38 -26.65 41.44
CA THR A 305 19.41 -25.83 42.67
C THR A 305 19.43 -26.67 43.94
N GLY A 306 19.42 -28.00 43.84
CA GLY A 306 19.34 -28.90 44.99
C GLY A 306 18.05 -28.72 45.80
N GLY A 307 16.95 -28.35 45.14
CA GLY A 307 15.63 -28.13 45.73
C GLY A 307 15.47 -26.86 46.56
N LYS A 308 16.45 -25.95 46.54
CA LYS A 308 16.37 -24.68 47.29
C LYS A 308 15.45 -23.64 46.65
N GLN A 309 15.31 -23.69 45.32
CA GLN A 309 14.53 -22.74 44.56
C GLN A 309 13.06 -23.17 44.51
N GLN A 310 12.16 -22.25 44.88
CA GLN A 310 10.73 -22.43 44.68
C GLN A 310 10.37 -22.27 43.20
N LEU A 311 9.48 -23.13 42.72
CA LEU A 311 9.13 -23.25 41.30
C LEU A 311 7.62 -23.38 41.15
N LEU A 312 7.06 -22.70 40.15
CA LEU A 312 5.65 -22.77 39.79
C LEU A 312 5.51 -23.10 38.29
N PRO A 313 5.24 -24.36 37.93
CA PRO A 313 5.01 -24.73 36.55
C PRO A 313 3.57 -24.40 36.10
N LEU A 314 3.43 -23.61 35.04
CA LEU A 314 2.14 -23.11 34.53
C LEU A 314 1.18 -24.21 34.06
N ASP A 315 1.73 -25.30 33.50
CA ASP A 315 0.96 -26.46 33.04
C ASP A 315 0.29 -27.24 34.19
N SER A 316 0.76 -27.05 35.43
CA SER A 316 0.16 -27.65 36.63
C SER A 316 -0.99 -26.82 37.24
N ILE A 317 -1.18 -25.58 36.81
CA ILE A 317 -2.17 -24.67 37.40
C ILE A 317 -3.59 -25.04 36.95
N TYR A 318 -4.48 -25.31 37.91
CA TYR A 318 -5.88 -25.61 37.63
C TYR A 318 -6.68 -24.35 37.26
N LYS A 319 -6.84 -24.13 35.95
CA LYS A 319 -7.37 -22.86 35.41
C LYS A 319 -8.85 -22.58 35.69
N LYS A 320 -9.67 -23.59 35.99
CA LYS A 320 -11.13 -23.42 36.14
C LYS A 320 -11.53 -22.61 37.40
N ASN A 321 -10.67 -22.54 38.40
CA ASN A 321 -10.93 -21.82 39.66
C ASN A 321 -10.29 -20.43 39.72
N LEU A 322 -9.68 -19.98 38.62
CA LEU A 322 -9.04 -18.67 38.57
C LEU A 322 -10.10 -17.55 38.56
N PRO A 323 -9.80 -16.39 39.17
CA PRO A 323 -10.72 -15.25 39.15
C PRO A 323 -10.93 -14.78 37.72
N ASP A 324 -12.18 -14.42 37.41
CA ASP A 324 -12.48 -13.66 36.20
C ASP A 324 -11.97 -12.22 36.37
N TRP A 325 -11.03 -11.83 35.51
CA TRP A 325 -10.40 -10.51 35.53
C TRP A 325 -11.38 -9.38 35.19
N LYS A 326 -12.52 -9.67 34.56
CA LYS A 326 -13.58 -8.70 34.26
C LYS A 326 -14.69 -8.66 35.32
N LYS A 327 -14.58 -9.48 36.35
CA LYS A 327 -15.57 -9.56 37.43
C LYS A 327 -15.63 -8.23 38.19
N PRO A 328 -16.82 -7.60 38.32
CA PRO A 328 -16.96 -6.39 39.11
C PRO A 328 -16.81 -6.69 40.61
N LEU A 329 -16.43 -5.67 41.38
CA LEU A 329 -16.31 -5.76 42.84
C LEU A 329 -17.63 -6.21 43.48
N PRO A 330 -17.59 -6.91 44.63
CA PRO A 330 -18.78 -7.45 45.27
C PRO A 330 -19.90 -6.42 45.50
N HIS A 331 -19.56 -5.21 45.95
CA HIS A 331 -20.55 -4.15 46.20
C HIS A 331 -21.18 -3.62 44.91
N VAL A 332 -20.42 -3.49 43.81
CA VAL A 332 -20.96 -3.02 42.52
C VAL A 332 -22.06 -3.96 42.02
N ARG A 333 -21.86 -5.28 42.18
CA ARG A 333 -22.81 -6.30 41.73
C ARG A 333 -24.01 -6.46 42.67
N LEU A 334 -23.78 -6.44 43.99
CA LEU A 334 -24.78 -6.80 44.99
C LEU A 334 -25.52 -5.59 45.56
N ARG A 335 -24.89 -4.41 45.53
CA ARG A 335 -25.38 -3.16 46.12
C ARG A 335 -24.96 -1.94 45.27
N PRO A 336 -25.48 -1.80 44.03
CA PRO A 336 -25.04 -0.76 43.10
C PRO A 336 -25.21 0.68 43.61
N ASN A 337 -26.19 0.92 44.49
CA ASN A 337 -26.47 2.25 45.06
C ASN A 337 -25.65 2.56 46.33
N TRP A 338 -24.80 1.63 46.78
CA TRP A 338 -23.98 1.84 47.95
C TRP A 338 -22.53 2.05 47.52
N HIS A 339 -22.00 3.23 47.86
CA HIS A 339 -20.63 3.61 47.59
C HIS A 339 -19.80 3.47 48.86
N PRO A 340 -19.05 2.37 49.02
CA PRO A 340 -18.17 2.19 50.18
C PRO A 340 -17.07 3.25 50.21
N LYS A 341 -16.72 3.69 51.42
CA LYS A 341 -15.53 4.53 51.66
C LYS A 341 -14.25 3.70 51.48
N GLY A 342 -13.12 4.40 51.33
CA GLY A 342 -11.80 3.76 51.27
C GLY A 342 -11.43 3.18 49.90
N ASN A 343 -12.05 3.64 48.81
CA ASN A 343 -11.69 3.33 47.42
C ASN A 343 -11.34 1.86 47.16
N PRO A 344 -12.31 0.93 47.34
CA PRO A 344 -12.07 -0.49 47.13
C PRO A 344 -11.70 -0.78 45.68
N VAL A 345 -10.62 -1.54 45.48
CA VAL A 345 -10.14 -2.01 44.17
C VAL A 345 -9.65 -3.44 44.29
N TYR A 346 -9.73 -4.26 43.23
CA TYR A 346 -9.07 -5.57 43.29
C TYR A 346 -7.55 -5.40 43.21
N ALA A 347 -6.81 -6.17 44.01
CA ALA A 347 -5.35 -6.16 44.01
C ALA A 347 -4.76 -6.45 42.62
N ARG A 348 -5.40 -7.38 41.88
CA ARG A 348 -4.99 -7.76 40.53
C ARG A 348 -5.11 -6.61 39.51
N ASP A 349 -6.01 -5.65 39.73
CA ASP A 349 -6.24 -4.52 38.82
C ASP A 349 -5.15 -3.45 38.96
N LEU A 350 -4.32 -3.53 40.00
CA LEU A 350 -3.17 -2.64 40.23
C LEU A 350 -1.89 -3.13 39.54
N LEU A 351 -1.91 -4.33 38.96
CA LEU A 351 -0.75 -4.95 38.33
C LEU A 351 -0.61 -4.50 36.87
N SER A 352 0.56 -3.98 36.51
CA SER A 352 0.98 -3.75 35.13
C SER A 352 1.98 -4.82 34.71
N PHE A 353 1.70 -5.54 33.62
CA PHE A 353 2.57 -6.62 33.13
C PHE A 353 3.52 -6.12 32.04
N PRO A 354 4.86 -6.15 32.25
CA PRO A 354 5.82 -5.72 31.24
C PRO A 354 5.94 -6.71 30.06
N SER A 355 5.56 -7.98 30.26
CA SER A 355 5.63 -9.03 29.25
C SER A 355 4.58 -10.11 29.50
N GLN A 356 4.09 -10.74 28.43
CA GLN A 356 3.18 -11.92 28.44
C GLN A 356 1.99 -11.80 29.42
N PRO A 357 1.09 -10.81 29.24
CA PRO A 357 0.04 -10.50 30.20
C PRO A 357 -0.91 -11.66 30.48
N ASP A 358 -1.24 -12.49 29.49
CA ASP A 358 -2.19 -13.59 29.68
C ASP A 358 -1.64 -14.70 30.58
N LEU A 359 -0.33 -14.99 30.49
CA LEU A 359 0.32 -15.95 31.39
C LEU A 359 0.47 -15.36 32.79
N CYS A 360 0.84 -14.09 32.90
CA CYS A 360 0.91 -13.41 34.19
C CYS A 360 -0.45 -13.38 34.89
N LYS A 361 -1.55 -13.18 34.14
CA LYS A 361 -2.91 -13.23 34.70
C LYS A 361 -3.28 -14.59 35.30
N ILE A 362 -2.76 -15.69 34.75
CA ILE A 362 -2.95 -17.04 35.32
C ILE A 362 -2.22 -17.13 36.66
N VAL A 363 -0.95 -16.72 36.71
CA VAL A 363 -0.10 -16.75 37.92
C VAL A 363 -0.72 -15.89 39.03
N PHE A 364 -0.96 -14.61 38.76
CA PHE A 364 -1.50 -13.69 39.75
C PHE A 364 -2.96 -13.97 40.09
N GLY A 365 -3.74 -14.53 39.16
CA GLY A 365 -5.08 -15.01 39.47
C GLY A 365 -5.07 -16.12 40.52
N MET A 366 -4.12 -17.04 40.46
CA MET A 366 -3.95 -18.10 41.45
C MET A 366 -3.47 -17.55 42.80
N LEU A 367 -2.49 -16.63 42.79
CA LEU A 367 -1.83 -16.15 44.01
C LEU A 367 -2.65 -15.11 44.78
N LEU A 368 -3.29 -14.17 44.07
CA LEU A 368 -4.05 -13.08 44.67
C LEU A 368 -5.54 -13.38 44.78
N GLY A 369 -6.08 -14.23 43.91
CA GLY A 369 -7.51 -14.51 43.85
C GLY A 369 -8.36 -13.24 43.74
N ASP A 370 -9.36 -13.13 44.62
CA ASP A 370 -10.27 -11.98 44.73
C ASP A 370 -9.85 -10.93 45.77
N THR A 371 -8.57 -10.89 46.17
CA THR A 371 -8.07 -9.93 47.18
C THR A 371 -8.40 -8.48 46.80
N VAL A 372 -8.88 -7.71 47.78
CA VAL A 372 -9.30 -6.30 47.61
C VAL A 372 -8.39 -5.38 48.42
N ILE A 373 -8.05 -4.21 47.87
CA ILE A 373 -7.34 -3.13 48.54
C ILE A 373 -8.33 -2.04 48.98
N LEU A 374 -8.23 -1.54 50.20
CA LEU A 374 -8.90 -0.33 50.70
C LEU A 374 -7.91 0.67 51.31
N ASP A 375 -8.33 1.90 51.57
CA ASP A 375 -7.46 2.94 52.13
C ASP A 375 -7.04 2.64 53.57
N THR A 376 -8.00 2.36 54.46
CA THR A 376 -7.77 2.23 55.91
C THR A 376 -8.40 0.96 56.50
N LEU A 377 -7.93 0.54 57.67
CA LEU A 377 -8.52 -0.57 58.42
C LEU A 377 -10.00 -0.35 58.77
N GLU A 378 -10.38 0.88 59.09
CA GLU A 378 -11.76 1.23 59.45
C GLU A 378 -12.71 1.07 58.24
N ASP A 379 -12.26 1.54 57.07
CA ASP A 379 -13.00 1.34 55.81
C ASP A 379 -13.10 -0.13 55.44
N ALA A 380 -12.01 -0.89 55.60
CA ALA A 380 -11.98 -2.32 55.34
C ALA A 380 -12.94 -3.11 56.24
N ASN A 381 -13.02 -2.78 57.53
CA ASN A 381 -13.97 -3.40 58.45
C ASN A 381 -15.42 -3.08 58.08
N ARG A 382 -15.74 -1.81 57.80
CA ARG A 382 -17.08 -1.40 57.33
C ARG A 382 -17.45 -2.09 56.02
N TYR A 383 -16.52 -2.15 55.08
CA TYR A 383 -16.71 -2.84 53.80
C TYR A 383 -17.04 -4.30 54.01
N ARG A 384 -16.24 -5.00 54.83
CA ARG A 384 -16.48 -6.41 55.15
C ARG A 384 -17.85 -6.64 55.78
N GLN A 385 -18.23 -5.84 56.79
CA GLN A 385 -19.50 -5.98 57.52
C GLN A 385 -20.71 -5.92 56.57
N GLU A 386 -20.65 -5.10 55.53
CA GLU A 386 -21.71 -5.03 54.53
C GLU A 386 -21.64 -6.20 53.52
N ILE A 387 -20.45 -6.57 53.04
CA ILE A 387 -20.31 -7.63 52.02
C ILE A 387 -20.69 -9.02 52.54
N VAL A 388 -20.31 -9.36 53.77
CA VAL A 388 -20.57 -10.70 54.35
C VAL A 388 -22.04 -11.02 54.51
N LYS A 389 -22.93 -10.02 54.49
CA LYS A 389 -24.39 -10.20 54.51
C LYS A 389 -24.92 -10.84 53.23
N PHE A 390 -24.18 -10.76 52.11
CA PHE A 390 -24.65 -11.18 50.79
C PHE A 390 -23.74 -12.24 50.13
N THR A 391 -22.45 -12.26 50.44
CA THR A 391 -21.49 -13.18 49.82
C THR A 391 -20.26 -13.40 50.70
N HIS A 392 -19.47 -14.43 50.39
CA HIS A 392 -18.13 -14.57 50.96
C HIS A 392 -17.29 -13.32 50.67
N CYS A 393 -16.69 -12.75 51.72
CA CYS A 393 -15.80 -11.60 51.60
C CYS A 393 -14.35 -12.09 51.39
N PRO A 394 -13.68 -11.67 50.30
CA PRO A 394 -12.28 -12.02 50.07
C PRO A 394 -11.37 -11.41 51.15
N THR A 395 -10.10 -11.80 51.11
CA THR A 395 -9.05 -11.10 51.89
C THR A 395 -9.03 -9.63 51.49
N ILE A 396 -8.95 -8.76 52.49
CA ILE A 396 -8.79 -7.32 52.32
C ILE A 396 -7.41 -6.94 52.82
N LEU A 397 -6.71 -6.14 52.04
CA LEU A 397 -5.50 -5.45 52.43
C LEU A 397 -5.78 -3.95 52.43
N THR A 398 -5.07 -3.20 53.24
CA THR A 398 -5.22 -1.75 53.30
C THR A 398 -3.93 -1.05 52.91
N ARG A 399 -4.03 0.16 52.38
CA ARG A 399 -2.86 0.96 51.97
C ARG A 399 -1.97 1.29 53.17
N ASP A 400 -2.55 1.51 54.36
CA ASP A 400 -1.81 1.64 55.62
C ASP A 400 -1.08 0.34 56.07
N GLY A 401 -1.38 -0.80 55.45
CA GLY A 401 -0.67 -2.07 55.63
C GLY A 401 -1.31 -3.07 56.57
N GLU A 402 -2.59 -2.93 56.90
CA GLU A 402 -3.33 -3.93 57.66
C GLU A 402 -3.96 -5.00 56.75
N ARG A 403 -4.11 -6.22 57.27
CA ARG A 403 -4.74 -7.35 56.56
C ARG A 403 -5.92 -7.91 57.34
N ILE A 404 -7.07 -7.96 56.68
CA ILE A 404 -8.24 -8.74 57.11
C ILE A 404 -8.32 -9.98 56.24
N ARG A 405 -8.08 -11.16 56.83
CA ARG A 405 -8.19 -12.43 56.10
C ARG A 405 -9.63 -12.69 55.67
N SER A 406 -9.82 -13.57 54.68
CA SER A 406 -11.16 -13.96 54.20
C SER A 406 -12.09 -14.49 55.29
N ASN A 407 -11.54 -15.14 56.32
CA ASN A 407 -12.29 -15.59 57.51
C ASN A 407 -12.58 -14.49 58.55
N GLY A 408 -12.10 -13.25 58.32
CA GLY A 408 -12.35 -12.08 59.17
C GLY A 408 -11.32 -11.84 60.24
N LYS A 409 -10.26 -12.65 60.33
CA LYS A 409 -9.17 -12.42 61.28
C LYS A 409 -8.33 -11.22 60.84
N PHE A 410 -8.17 -10.23 61.72
CA PHE A 410 -7.29 -9.06 61.57
C PHE A 410 -6.53 -8.77 62.87
N GLY A 411 -5.51 -7.90 62.81
CA GLY A 411 -4.66 -7.54 63.96
C GLY A 411 -3.51 -8.52 64.24
N GLY A 412 -2.52 -8.05 65.02
CA GLY A 412 -1.29 -8.76 65.34
C GLY A 412 -0.18 -8.59 64.29
N LEU A 413 1.08 -8.84 64.69
CA LEU A 413 2.28 -8.59 63.86
C LEU A 413 2.21 -9.26 62.48
N MET A 414 1.58 -10.42 62.38
CA MET A 414 1.44 -11.18 61.14
C MET A 414 0.37 -10.63 60.19
N ASN A 415 -0.43 -9.65 60.61
CA ASN A 415 -1.42 -8.99 59.77
C ASN A 415 -1.06 -7.53 59.48
N LYS A 416 0.16 -7.12 59.81
CA LYS A 416 0.70 -5.80 59.53
C LYS A 416 1.87 -5.90 58.57
N ALA A 417 1.81 -5.12 57.49
CA ALA A 417 2.82 -5.09 56.46
C ALA A 417 4.12 -4.50 57.01
N LEU A 418 5.23 -5.11 56.60
CA LEU A 418 6.55 -4.61 56.93
C LEU A 418 6.86 -3.33 56.12
N PRO A 419 7.68 -2.40 56.67
CA PRO A 419 8.31 -1.35 55.89
C PRO A 419 9.10 -1.90 54.70
N ILE A 420 9.23 -1.12 53.62
CA ILE A 420 9.85 -1.54 52.36
C ILE A 420 11.27 -2.07 52.57
N GLU A 421 12.04 -1.43 53.45
CA GLU A 421 13.45 -1.75 53.72
C GLU A 421 13.61 -3.17 54.28
N LYS A 422 12.58 -3.69 54.97
CA LYS A 422 12.58 -5.02 55.57
C LYS A 422 12.19 -6.12 54.58
N LEU A 423 11.73 -5.77 53.38
CA LEU A 423 11.37 -6.73 52.34
C LEU A 423 12.58 -7.29 51.58
N ARG A 424 13.82 -6.86 51.90
CA ARG A 424 15.09 -7.38 51.36
C ARG A 424 15.12 -7.43 49.82
N GLY A 425 14.56 -6.40 49.17
CA GLY A 425 14.51 -6.31 47.71
C GLY A 425 13.39 -7.13 47.04
N ALA A 426 12.65 -7.96 47.77
CA ALA A 426 11.47 -8.67 47.27
C ALA A 426 10.25 -7.73 47.19
N ILE A 427 10.33 -6.74 46.32
CA ILE A 427 9.28 -5.74 46.10
C ILE A 427 8.97 -5.57 44.62
N PHE A 428 7.70 -5.38 44.27
CA PHE A 428 7.31 -5.06 42.89
C PHE A 428 7.91 -3.73 42.43
N SER A 429 8.50 -3.73 41.24
CA SER A 429 9.01 -2.52 40.60
C SER A 429 7.89 -1.53 40.26
N ALA A 430 8.24 -0.26 40.16
CA ALA A 430 7.35 0.75 39.59
C ALA A 430 7.45 0.75 38.05
N PRO A 431 6.33 0.90 37.32
CA PRO A 431 6.35 1.09 35.88
C PRO A 431 7.01 2.43 35.52
N LEU A 432 7.33 2.61 34.23
CA LEU A 432 7.73 3.92 33.73
C LEU A 432 6.57 4.92 33.88
N PRO A 433 6.84 6.21 34.17
CA PRO A 433 5.80 7.21 34.32
C PRO A 433 4.95 7.33 33.04
N ARG A 434 3.65 7.62 33.17
CA ARG A 434 2.75 7.83 32.00
C ARG A 434 3.28 8.88 31.03
N GLN A 435 3.89 9.94 31.58
CA GLN A 435 4.56 11.01 30.84
C GLN A 435 5.62 10.49 29.86
N TYR A 436 6.30 9.39 30.17
CA TYR A 436 7.27 8.76 29.26
C TYR A 436 6.57 8.21 28.02
N TYR A 437 5.47 7.48 28.20
CA TYR A 437 4.70 6.90 27.08
C TYR A 437 4.03 8.00 26.24
N ASP A 438 3.50 9.04 26.89
CA ASP A 438 2.96 10.21 26.19
C ASP A 438 4.04 10.91 25.35
N ALA A 439 5.25 11.06 25.88
CA ALA A 439 6.39 11.63 25.15
C ALA A 439 6.85 10.74 23.98
N VAL A 440 6.78 9.41 24.11
CA VAL A 440 7.05 8.47 22.99
C VAL A 440 6.06 8.68 21.85
N LEU A 441 4.76 8.76 22.15
CA LEU A 441 3.72 9.00 21.14
C LEU A 441 3.84 10.39 20.51
N GLU A 442 4.18 11.40 21.32
CA GLU A 442 4.44 12.76 20.83
C GLU A 442 5.62 12.79 19.84
N LEU A 443 6.71 12.08 20.17
CA LEU A 443 7.88 11.97 19.31
C LEU A 443 7.59 11.25 17.99
N GLU A 444 6.80 10.18 18.02
CA GLU A 444 6.37 9.47 16.81
C GLU A 444 5.58 10.43 15.89
N LEU A 445 4.66 11.21 16.45
CA LEU A 445 3.89 12.20 15.70
C LEU A 445 4.78 13.30 15.11
N LEU A 446 5.77 13.78 15.85
CA LEU A 446 6.75 14.76 15.36
C LEU A 446 7.64 14.20 14.23
N GLN A 447 8.05 12.93 14.33
CA GLN A 447 8.80 12.26 13.27
C GLN A 447 7.95 12.10 12.00
N ASN A 448 6.68 11.74 12.15
CA ASN A 448 5.73 11.68 11.04
C ASN A 448 5.53 13.06 10.39
N TYR A 449 5.42 14.12 11.19
CA TYR A 449 5.35 15.49 10.67
C TYR A 449 6.60 15.88 9.88
N ARG A 450 7.79 15.56 10.40
CA ARG A 450 9.06 15.81 9.72
C ARG A 450 9.10 15.13 8.35
N GLN A 451 8.68 13.87 8.26
CA GLN A 451 8.63 13.13 7.00
C GLN A 451 7.61 13.71 6.03
N ALA A 452 6.41 14.07 6.49
CA ALA A 452 5.39 14.71 5.67
C ALA A 452 5.85 16.07 5.14
N PHE A 453 6.52 16.87 5.97
CA PHE A 453 7.08 18.16 5.59
C PHE A 453 8.18 18.00 4.52
N LEU A 454 9.06 17.01 4.66
CA LEU A 454 10.08 16.69 3.65
C LEU A 454 9.43 16.27 2.32
N LYS A 455 8.40 15.43 2.37
CA LYS A 455 7.66 14.99 1.18
C LYS A 455 7.01 16.18 0.46
N HIS A 456 6.36 17.07 1.22
CA HIS A 456 5.76 18.29 0.68
C HIS A 456 6.80 19.22 0.05
N SER A 457 7.95 19.44 0.70
CA SER A 457 9.04 20.25 0.15
C SER A 457 9.55 19.66 -1.17
N ARG A 458 9.81 18.35 -1.23
CA ARG A 458 10.28 17.69 -2.46
C ARG A 458 9.26 17.78 -3.60
N ALA A 459 7.99 17.50 -3.32
CA ALA A 459 6.94 17.62 -4.34
C ALA A 459 6.84 19.05 -4.89
N LYS A 460 7.03 20.06 -4.01
CA LYS A 460 7.04 21.47 -4.41
C LYS A 460 8.25 21.83 -5.26
N ASP A 461 9.42 21.32 -4.90
CA ASP A 461 10.66 21.52 -5.66
C ASP A 461 10.57 20.85 -7.04
N GLU A 462 10.06 19.62 -7.12
CA GLU A 462 9.83 18.89 -8.38
C GLU A 462 8.85 19.63 -9.30
N LEU A 463 7.72 20.11 -8.77
CA LEU A 463 6.77 20.93 -9.53
C LEU A 463 7.43 22.23 -10.03
N HIS A 464 8.23 22.87 -9.18
CA HIS A 464 8.90 24.12 -9.52
C HIS A 464 9.92 23.92 -10.63
N ASP A 465 10.72 22.85 -10.58
CA ASP A 465 11.70 22.51 -11.60
C ASP A 465 11.02 22.13 -12.92
N GLN A 466 9.94 21.34 -12.89
CA GLN A 466 9.18 21.02 -14.10
C GLN A 466 8.53 22.28 -14.72
N THR A 467 8.05 23.20 -13.90
CA THR A 467 7.50 24.49 -14.36
C THR A 467 8.58 25.37 -15.00
N LYS A 468 9.82 25.33 -14.49
CA LYS A 468 10.96 26.02 -15.13
C LYS A 468 11.29 25.40 -16.49
N ILE A 469 11.28 24.07 -16.59
CA ILE A 469 11.52 23.35 -17.85
C ILE A 469 10.47 23.72 -18.88
N GLN A 470 9.18 23.76 -18.50
CA GLN A 470 8.10 24.18 -19.39
C GLN A 470 8.29 25.61 -19.92
N ASN A 471 8.80 26.52 -19.08
CA ASN A 471 9.05 27.92 -19.43
C ASN A 471 10.43 28.17 -20.07
N SER A 472 11.22 27.12 -20.30
CA SER A 472 12.56 27.21 -20.86
C SER A 472 12.55 27.73 -22.30
N PRO A 473 13.64 28.37 -22.77
CA PRO A 473 13.75 28.80 -24.16
C PRO A 473 13.67 27.62 -25.14
N GLU A 474 14.11 26.42 -24.73
CA GLU A 474 14.01 25.21 -25.56
C GLU A 474 12.55 24.80 -25.78
N MET A 475 11.73 24.76 -24.73
CA MET A 475 10.30 24.45 -24.89
C MET A 475 9.57 25.52 -25.69
N LYS A 476 9.89 26.80 -25.49
CA LYS A 476 9.35 27.90 -26.32
C LYS A 476 9.74 27.78 -27.79
N ALA A 477 10.97 27.34 -28.08
CA ALA A 477 11.40 27.07 -29.44
C ALA A 477 10.58 25.93 -30.07
N LYS A 478 10.32 24.84 -29.33
CA LYS A 478 9.47 23.74 -29.81
C LYS A 478 8.03 24.20 -30.11
N TYR A 479 7.45 25.07 -29.29
CA TYR A 479 6.14 25.68 -29.60
C TYR A 479 6.18 26.48 -30.91
N LYS A 480 7.25 27.26 -31.12
CA LYS A 480 7.42 28.04 -32.35
C LYS A 480 7.61 27.13 -33.58
N GLU A 481 8.43 26.08 -33.47
CA GLU A 481 8.62 25.09 -34.53
C GLU A 481 7.32 24.36 -34.89
N CYS A 482 6.49 24.04 -33.89
CA CYS A 482 5.18 23.46 -34.12
C CYS A 482 4.25 24.43 -34.87
N GLN A 483 4.25 25.71 -34.48
CA GLN A 483 3.44 26.74 -35.15
C GLN A 483 3.90 26.97 -36.60
N GLU A 484 5.22 27.03 -36.84
CA GLU A 484 5.78 27.14 -38.18
C GLU A 484 5.42 25.93 -39.06
N ALA A 485 5.39 24.72 -38.47
CA ALA A 485 4.95 23.51 -39.18
C ALA A 485 3.44 23.54 -39.51
N GLU A 486 2.61 24.09 -38.62
CA GLU A 486 1.17 24.30 -38.87
C GLU A 486 0.93 25.33 -40.00
N ASP A 487 1.65 26.45 -39.99
CA ASP A 487 1.56 27.47 -41.05
C ASP A 487 2.01 26.88 -42.41
N GLN A 488 3.08 26.09 -42.43
CA GLN A 488 3.53 25.40 -43.65
C GLN A 488 2.51 24.37 -44.15
N LEU A 489 1.88 23.64 -43.23
CA LEU A 489 0.84 22.67 -43.57
C LEU A 489 -0.34 23.37 -44.27
N GLU A 490 -0.78 24.51 -43.76
CA GLU A 490 -1.88 25.29 -44.36
C GLU A 490 -1.58 25.73 -45.79
N ILE A 491 -0.33 26.15 -46.07
CA ILE A 491 0.11 26.53 -47.42
C ILE A 491 0.10 25.31 -48.36
N ILE A 492 0.53 24.15 -47.89
CA ILE A 492 0.59 22.92 -48.70
C ILE A 492 -0.81 22.37 -48.97
N GLU A 493 -1.70 22.36 -47.96
CA GLU A 493 -3.10 21.97 -48.12
C GLU A 493 -3.82 22.86 -49.14
N SER A 494 -3.56 24.18 -49.09
CA SER A 494 -4.08 25.14 -50.07
C SER A 494 -3.59 24.84 -51.50
N ARG A 495 -2.32 24.44 -51.67
CA ARG A 495 -1.75 24.07 -52.98
C ARG A 495 -2.23 22.73 -53.51
N LEU A 496 -2.55 21.80 -52.62
CA LEU A 496 -3.13 20.49 -52.93
C LEU A 496 -4.63 20.56 -53.27
N GLY A 497 -5.26 21.74 -53.12
CA GLY A 497 -6.68 21.92 -53.43
C GLY A 497 -7.62 21.40 -52.35
N PHE A 498 -7.11 21.11 -51.14
CA PHE A 498 -7.94 20.85 -49.96
C PHE A 498 -8.60 22.15 -49.51
N SER A 499 -9.65 22.57 -50.21
CA SER A 499 -10.47 23.69 -49.79
C SER A 499 -11.27 23.27 -48.56
N ARG A 500 -10.96 23.86 -47.42
CA ARG A 500 -11.78 23.78 -46.20
C ARG A 500 -13.24 24.09 -46.57
N PRO A 501 -14.25 23.34 -46.11
CA PRO A 501 -15.65 23.71 -46.33
C PRO A 501 -15.86 25.11 -45.75
N THR A 502 -16.01 26.10 -46.62
CA THR A 502 -16.33 27.46 -46.24
C THR A 502 -17.81 27.49 -45.88
N ALA A 503 -18.12 27.15 -44.62
CA ALA A 503 -19.36 27.60 -44.00
C ALA A 503 -19.23 29.12 -43.74
N ARG A 504 -19.44 29.92 -44.80
CA ARG A 504 -19.80 31.32 -44.69
C ARG A 504 -21.30 31.46 -44.95
N THR A 505 -22.07 31.41 -43.89
CA THR A 505 -23.31 32.20 -43.80
C THR A 505 -23.08 33.26 -42.72
N ASN A 506 -22.99 34.51 -43.16
CA ASN A 506 -22.94 35.68 -42.30
C ASN A 506 -24.30 35.86 -41.59
N SER A 507 -24.26 35.97 -40.28
CA SER A 507 -25.11 36.91 -39.53
C SER A 507 -24.40 37.27 -38.21
N THR A 508 -23.68 38.39 -38.25
CA THR A 508 -23.40 39.30 -37.13
C THR A 508 -24.72 39.80 -36.53
N ALA A 509 -24.93 40.15 -35.26
CA ALA A 509 -24.17 40.38 -34.03
C ALA A 509 -25.20 40.19 -32.88
N GLU A 510 -24.88 39.93 -31.60
CA GLU A 510 -24.27 40.87 -30.66
C GLU A 510 -23.75 40.14 -29.41
N VAL A 511 -22.75 40.78 -28.82
CA VAL A 511 -21.98 40.43 -27.62
C VAL A 511 -22.76 40.78 -26.36
N VAL A 512 -22.78 39.89 -25.36
CA VAL A 512 -22.76 40.28 -23.94
C VAL A 512 -21.84 39.32 -23.18
N GLN A 513 -20.72 39.86 -22.69
CA GLN A 513 -19.94 39.33 -21.58
C GLN A 513 -20.79 39.40 -20.30
N ASP A 514 -20.80 38.37 -19.44
CA ASP A 514 -19.98 38.40 -18.21
C ASP A 514 -20.34 37.28 -17.21
N SER A 515 -19.27 36.72 -16.63
CA SER A 515 -19.12 36.36 -15.21
C SER A 515 -19.86 35.15 -14.58
N ASN A 516 -19.01 34.26 -14.06
CA ASN A 516 -19.00 33.69 -12.69
C ASN A 516 -19.99 32.59 -12.26
N LEU A 517 -19.37 31.42 -11.98
CA LEU A 517 -19.37 30.68 -10.71
C LEU A 517 -20.73 30.39 -10.02
N HIS A 518 -21.09 29.11 -9.87
CA HIS A 518 -20.88 28.39 -8.60
C HIS A 518 -21.28 26.90 -8.66
N ASN A 519 -20.43 26.11 -8.01
CA ASN A 519 -20.70 24.82 -7.35
C ASN A 519 -22.17 24.51 -7.05
N ASN A 520 -22.57 23.24 -7.20
CA ASN A 520 -23.11 22.52 -6.05
C ASN A 520 -23.10 21.00 -6.18
N LYS A 521 -22.40 20.39 -5.19
CA LYS A 521 -22.64 19.03 -4.69
C LYS A 521 -24.12 18.85 -4.36
N ARG A 522 -24.72 17.73 -4.77
CA ARG A 522 -26.00 17.25 -4.23
C ARG A 522 -25.79 15.94 -3.48
N ARG A 523 -26.13 15.99 -2.19
CA ARG A 523 -26.41 14.88 -1.28
C ARG A 523 -27.93 14.68 -1.29
N PRO A 524 -28.49 13.46 -1.31
CA PRO A 524 -29.93 13.30 -1.07
C PRO A 524 -30.18 12.87 0.38
N SER A 525 -31.20 13.49 0.98
CA SER A 525 -31.80 13.10 2.25
C SER A 525 -33.22 12.56 2.03
N ASN A 526 -33.50 11.51 2.78
CA ASN A 526 -34.72 10.71 2.93
C ASN A 526 -36.05 11.49 2.98
N ALA A 527 -37.14 10.86 2.51
CA ALA A 527 -38.26 10.46 3.36
C ALA A 527 -39.28 9.57 2.60
N SER A 528 -39.46 8.34 3.11
CA SER A 528 -40.66 7.50 3.27
C SER A 528 -41.88 7.65 2.35
N THR A 529 -42.46 6.51 1.92
CA THR A 529 -43.83 6.06 2.27
C THR A 529 -44.19 4.68 1.64
N ILE A 530 -44.66 3.75 2.50
CA ILE A 530 -45.56 2.58 2.33
C ILE A 530 -45.12 1.37 1.48
N SER A 531 -45.07 0.19 2.15
CA SER A 531 -45.77 -1.02 1.65
C SER A 531 -46.08 -2.00 2.78
N SER A 532 -47.14 -2.75 2.54
CA SER A 532 -47.95 -3.59 3.42
C SER A 532 -47.88 -5.06 3.02
N LEU A 533 -48.24 -5.93 3.97
CA LEU A 533 -48.83 -7.27 3.85
C LEU A 533 -47.97 -8.54 3.61
N ALA A 534 -48.32 -9.52 4.45
CA ALA A 534 -48.45 -10.97 4.23
C ALA A 534 -47.29 -11.93 4.61
N SER A 535 -47.54 -12.69 5.68
CA SER A 535 -46.98 -14.01 6.06
C SER A 535 -47.73 -15.15 5.31
N PRO A 536 -47.69 -16.47 5.63
CA PRO A 536 -46.75 -17.32 6.44
C PRO A 536 -46.46 -18.78 5.92
N THR A 537 -45.47 -19.47 6.56
CA THR A 537 -45.39 -20.93 6.95
C THR A 537 -45.36 -22.07 5.89
N PRO A 538 -45.13 -23.37 6.24
CA PRO A 538 -44.51 -24.06 7.42
C PRO A 538 -43.42 -25.10 6.96
N ASP A 539 -42.68 -25.90 7.75
CA ASP A 539 -43.07 -26.94 8.71
C ASP A 539 -41.87 -27.44 9.55
N THR A 540 -42.16 -27.77 10.81
CA THR A 540 -41.36 -28.58 11.76
C THR A 540 -41.90 -30.05 11.67
N PRO A 541 -41.75 -31.02 12.62
CA PRO A 541 -40.98 -31.10 13.87
C PRO A 541 -40.31 -32.50 14.10
N LYS A 542 -39.50 -32.70 15.15
CA LYS A 542 -39.79 -33.46 16.40
C LYS A 542 -38.43 -34.06 16.86
N SER A 543 -38.06 -34.32 18.12
CA SER A 543 -38.74 -34.29 19.42
C SER A 543 -37.78 -34.79 20.53
N LYS A 544 -37.91 -34.18 21.74
CA LYS A 544 -37.77 -34.72 23.12
C LYS A 544 -36.37 -35.18 23.61
N ARG A 545 -35.80 -34.67 24.73
CA ARG A 545 -36.23 -34.51 26.15
C ARG A 545 -36.08 -35.80 26.96
N SER A 546 -35.15 -35.80 27.93
CA SER A 546 -35.35 -36.42 29.25
C SER A 546 -34.27 -36.01 30.26
N ARG A 547 -34.70 -35.92 31.52
CA ARG A 547 -34.01 -35.49 32.74
C ARG A 547 -34.20 -36.64 33.75
N VAL A 548 -33.16 -37.12 34.44
CA VAL A 548 -33.27 -37.99 35.64
C VAL A 548 -32.11 -37.70 36.61
N ILE A 549 -32.37 -37.99 37.88
CA ILE A 549 -31.76 -37.59 39.16
C ILE A 549 -30.98 -38.77 39.82
N ASN A 550 -30.19 -38.47 40.87
CA ASN A 550 -29.63 -39.34 41.96
C ASN A 550 -28.33 -40.14 41.65
N SER A 551 -27.41 -40.44 42.58
CA SER A 551 -27.12 -40.07 43.99
C SER A 551 -25.85 -40.84 44.48
N THR A 552 -25.04 -40.24 45.36
CA THR A 552 -24.26 -40.79 46.51
C THR A 552 -23.18 -41.90 46.38
N SER A 553 -21.99 -41.64 46.96
CA SER A 553 -21.21 -42.45 47.95
C SER A 553 -19.68 -42.27 47.79
N GLN A 554 -18.96 -41.77 48.81
CA GLN A 554 -18.12 -42.50 49.80
C GLN A 554 -16.99 -43.32 49.16
N GLN A 555 -15.73 -43.41 49.61
CA GLN A 555 -14.98 -43.04 50.82
C GLN A 555 -13.49 -43.42 50.55
N HIS A 556 -12.58 -43.05 51.48
CA HIS A 556 -11.27 -43.67 51.77
C HIS A 556 -10.00 -43.29 50.97
N SER A 557 -9.19 -42.42 51.60
CA SER A 557 -7.73 -42.58 51.81
C SER A 557 -7.47 -43.78 52.77
N PRO A 558 -6.23 -44.28 53.07
CA PRO A 558 -4.97 -43.52 53.16
C PRO A 558 -3.62 -44.25 52.89
N ALA A 559 -2.55 -43.44 52.91
CA ALA A 559 -1.18 -43.68 53.43
C ALA A 559 -0.36 -44.90 52.90
N THR A 560 0.97 -44.97 52.89
CA THR A 560 1.97 -44.48 53.84
C THR A 560 3.39 -44.73 53.27
N THR A 561 4.36 -43.97 53.77
CA THR A 561 5.75 -44.37 54.15
C THR A 561 6.90 -44.54 53.14
N LYS A 562 7.92 -43.70 53.39
CA LYS A 562 9.34 -44.00 53.72
C LYS A 562 10.21 -44.59 52.59
N ALA A 563 11.17 -43.82 52.06
CA ALA A 563 12.49 -43.50 52.63
C ALA A 563 13.55 -44.55 52.26
N THR A 564 14.76 -44.06 51.96
CA THR A 564 16.07 -44.54 52.47
C THR A 564 17.16 -44.54 51.39
N THR A 565 17.99 -43.49 51.46
CA THR A 565 19.47 -43.43 51.44
C THR A 565 20.32 -44.17 50.40
N GLY A 566 21.39 -43.47 49.99
CA GLY A 566 22.67 -44.06 49.58
C GLY A 566 23.40 -43.14 48.60
N ASN A 567 24.16 -42.12 49.05
CA ASN A 567 25.63 -42.16 49.11
C ASN A 567 26.27 -42.95 47.96
N THR A 568 27.23 -42.44 47.19
CA THR A 568 28.53 -41.97 47.68
C THR A 568 29.33 -41.35 46.50
N ARG A 569 30.20 -40.36 46.80
CA ARG A 569 31.62 -40.20 46.35
C ARG A 569 31.94 -40.28 44.84
N ARG A 570 32.85 -39.50 44.24
CA ARG A 570 33.94 -38.60 44.69
C ARG A 570 34.58 -38.03 43.41
N LYS A 571 35.07 -36.78 43.46
CA LYS A 571 36.35 -36.26 42.89
C LYS A 571 36.58 -36.40 41.36
N SER A 572 37.23 -35.51 40.63
CA SER A 572 38.04 -34.32 40.92
C SER A 572 38.60 -33.79 39.59
N GLY A 573 38.96 -32.50 39.54
CA GLY A 573 40.02 -31.97 38.69
C GLY A 573 39.51 -31.22 37.44
N VAL A 574 39.56 -29.89 37.35
CA VAL A 574 40.75 -28.99 37.23
C VAL A 574 41.49 -29.28 35.92
N ASP A 575 41.84 -28.37 35.00
CA ASP A 575 41.62 -26.94 34.78
C ASP A 575 42.41 -26.59 33.49
N LYS A 576 42.21 -25.37 32.95
CA LYS A 576 43.16 -24.56 32.16
C LYS A 576 43.29 -24.66 30.61
N THR A 577 43.00 -23.47 30.04
CA THR A 577 43.81 -22.61 29.12
C THR A 577 43.85 -22.86 27.60
N SER A 578 43.16 -21.98 26.85
CA SER A 578 43.63 -20.94 25.88
C SER A 578 44.96 -21.13 25.11
N PRO A 579 45.33 -20.24 24.14
CA PRO A 579 44.62 -19.65 22.99
C PRO A 579 45.49 -19.64 21.71
N ALA A 580 44.98 -19.23 20.53
CA ALA A 580 45.82 -18.68 19.45
C ALA A 580 45.03 -17.83 18.42
N LYS A 581 45.57 -16.65 18.13
CA LYS A 581 45.36 -15.71 17.00
C LYS A 581 46.54 -15.94 16.00
N PRO A 582 46.80 -15.12 14.94
CA PRO A 582 45.95 -14.45 13.94
C PRO A 582 46.58 -14.52 12.50
N ALA A 583 45.93 -13.95 11.47
CA ALA A 583 46.49 -13.31 10.26
C ALA A 583 45.34 -13.03 9.27
N ALA A 584 45.34 -12.10 8.32
CA ALA A 584 46.04 -10.83 8.03
C ALA A 584 45.21 -10.17 6.89
N ALA A 585 45.50 -8.91 6.60
CA ALA A 585 44.69 -7.94 5.85
C ALA A 585 44.49 -8.18 4.34
N ALA A 586 43.43 -7.60 3.76
CA ALA A 586 43.47 -6.89 2.48
C ALA A 586 42.25 -5.98 2.31
N THR A 587 42.51 -4.69 2.08
CA THR A 587 41.55 -3.62 1.81
C THR A 587 41.24 -3.58 0.32
N THR A 588 39.97 -3.47 -0.08
CA THR A 588 39.62 -3.04 -1.45
C THR A 588 38.33 -2.20 -1.42
N VAL A 589 38.47 -0.97 -1.91
CA VAL A 589 37.45 0.08 -2.01
C VAL A 589 36.48 -0.27 -3.15
N THR A 590 35.17 -0.18 -2.91
CA THR A 590 34.12 -0.29 -3.93
C THR A 590 33.19 0.93 -3.88
N PRO A 591 32.70 1.45 -5.04
CA PRO A 591 31.90 2.67 -5.14
C PRO A 591 30.40 2.41 -4.93
N PRO A 592 29.58 3.45 -4.63
CA PRO A 592 28.16 3.27 -4.37
C PRO A 592 27.33 3.14 -5.65
N VAL A 593 26.40 2.18 -5.59
CA VAL A 593 25.40 1.83 -6.60
C VAL A 593 24.31 2.89 -6.69
N ARG A 594 24.10 3.43 -7.90
CA ARG A 594 23.06 4.41 -8.24
C ARG A 594 21.84 3.66 -8.79
N MET A 595 20.74 3.62 -8.02
CA MET A 595 19.48 3.00 -8.46
C MET A 595 18.72 3.85 -9.48
N SER A 596 17.95 3.12 -10.29
CA SER A 596 17.40 3.46 -11.59
C SER A 596 16.03 4.16 -11.54
N THR A 597 15.93 5.33 -12.17
CA THR A 597 14.67 5.92 -12.68
C THR A 597 14.83 6.54 -14.08
N ARG A 598 15.89 6.20 -14.82
CA ARG A 598 16.22 6.82 -16.12
C ARG A 598 15.65 6.13 -17.37
N ARG A 599 14.68 5.23 -17.24
CA ARG A 599 14.23 4.41 -18.40
C ARG A 599 13.17 5.08 -19.28
N ALA A 600 12.30 5.94 -18.73
CA ALA A 600 11.26 6.60 -19.53
C ALA A 600 11.78 7.79 -20.37
N ALA A 601 12.82 8.49 -19.91
CA ALA A 601 13.37 9.64 -20.64
C ALA A 601 14.37 9.25 -21.75
N ALA A 602 14.93 8.04 -21.70
CA ALA A 602 15.94 7.59 -22.67
C ALA A 602 15.32 7.15 -24.01
N GLU A 603 14.10 6.63 -24.01
CA GLU A 603 13.42 6.17 -25.23
C GLU A 603 12.95 7.34 -26.11
N SER A 604 12.57 8.47 -25.51
CA SER A 604 12.26 9.68 -26.28
C SER A 604 13.50 10.31 -26.91
N SER A 605 14.69 10.20 -26.31
CA SER A 605 15.94 10.77 -26.86
C SER A 605 16.45 10.00 -28.08
N LEU A 606 16.24 8.68 -28.14
CA LEU A 606 16.72 7.83 -29.23
C LEU A 606 15.88 7.99 -30.51
N ALA A 607 14.61 8.37 -30.39
CA ALA A 607 13.75 8.68 -31.55
C ALA A 607 14.19 9.96 -32.28
N TRP A 608 14.78 10.93 -31.57
CA TRP A 608 15.18 12.22 -32.14
C TRP A 608 16.51 12.18 -32.91
N GLU A 609 17.41 11.24 -32.61
CA GLU A 609 18.75 11.19 -33.22
C GLU A 609 18.74 10.61 -34.65
N SER A 610 17.69 9.87 -35.02
CA SER A 610 17.48 9.33 -36.37
C SER A 610 17.05 10.36 -37.42
N LEU A 611 16.56 11.55 -37.04
CA LEU A 611 16.18 12.61 -37.98
C LEU A 611 17.33 13.56 -38.38
N ARG A 612 18.50 13.48 -37.74
CA ARG A 612 19.68 14.29 -38.08
C ARG A 612 20.68 13.56 -38.98
N LYS A 613 20.29 13.16 -40.19
CA LYS A 613 21.28 12.86 -41.25
C LYS A 613 20.84 13.41 -42.60
N ARG A 614 21.36 14.57 -42.97
CA ARG A 614 21.58 14.98 -44.37
C ARG A 614 23.07 15.28 -44.60
N PRO A 615 23.61 14.98 -45.80
CA PRO A 615 25.03 14.96 -46.06
C PRO A 615 25.57 16.37 -46.36
N ARG A 616 26.69 16.75 -45.72
CA ARG A 616 27.48 17.91 -46.13
C ARG A 616 28.18 17.59 -47.45
N ARG A 617 27.83 18.31 -48.52
CA ARG A 617 28.61 18.35 -49.77
C ARG A 617 29.86 19.20 -49.56
N SER A 618 30.96 18.64 -50.05
CA SER A 618 32.30 19.20 -50.18
C SER A 618 32.35 20.46 -51.03
N LEU A 619 33.09 21.48 -50.56
CA LEU A 619 33.76 22.46 -51.40
C LEU A 619 35.18 22.65 -50.85
N SER A 620 36.13 22.13 -51.61
CA SER A 620 37.55 22.45 -51.58
C SER A 620 37.79 23.87 -52.09
N ASP A 621 38.60 24.70 -51.42
CA ASP A 621 39.91 25.09 -51.94
C ASP A 621 40.70 26.00 -50.94
N LYS A 622 42.01 25.70 -50.85
CA LYS A 622 43.18 26.58 -50.60
C LYS A 622 43.54 27.09 -49.19
N SER A 623 44.60 26.46 -48.68
CA SER A 623 45.65 26.83 -47.69
C SER A 623 46.42 28.12 -48.03
N PRO A 624 47.54 28.47 -47.34
CA PRO A 624 47.83 28.48 -45.88
C PRO A 624 48.44 29.83 -45.41
N HIS A 625 48.39 30.09 -44.11
CA HIS A 625 49.55 30.55 -43.32
C HIS A 625 49.31 30.27 -41.83
#